data_AF-A0A1S3JI84-F1
#
_entry.id   AF-A0A1S3JI84-F1
#
_cell.length_a   1.000
_cell.length_b   1.000
_cell.length_c   1.000
_cell.angle_alpha   90.00
_cell.angle_beta   90.00
_cell.angle_gamma   90.00
#
_symmetry.space_group_name_H-M   'P 1'
#
loop_
_entity.id
_entity.type
_entity.pdbx_description
1 polymer ?
#
loop_
_entity_poly.entity_id
_entity_poly.type
_entity_poly.pdbx_seq_one_letter_code
_entity_poly.pdbx_strand_id
1 'polypeptide(L)'
;MSFTSNFALATREFRDNTATAYGFLETFAGLGHVLGPLIGGGLYQLGGFRLPFFVSGPLTIITATVAFFTLPTEKEEQDIPRDYGQLIKIAKIPAIHLEQVAVWVGYVGWSALSPTLGGHLQNVRYLTRSALSF
;
A
#
# COMPACT_ATOMS: atom_id res chain seq x y z
N MET A 1 -1.59 -11.28 -1.66
CA MET A 1 -1.44 -11.80 -3.03
C MET A 1 -1.36 -10.69 -4.08
N SER A 2 -2.12 -9.59 -3.96
CA SER A 2 -2.15 -8.53 -4.99
C SER A 2 -0.80 -7.85 -5.27
N PHE A 3 0.03 -7.63 -4.25
CA PHE A 3 1.37 -7.03 -4.44
C PHE A 3 2.30 -7.91 -5.29
N THR A 4 2.26 -9.22 -5.04
CA THR A 4 3.05 -10.22 -5.77
C THR A 4 2.61 -10.34 -7.23
N SER A 5 1.30 -10.33 -7.49
CA SER A 5 0.75 -10.36 -8.85
C SER A 5 1.08 -9.09 -9.64
N ASN A 6 1.02 -7.93 -8.98
CA ASN A 6 1.35 -6.66 -9.63
C ASN A 6 2.83 -6.59 -10.03
N PHE A 7 3.71 -7.14 -9.18
CA PHE A 7 5.14 -7.26 -9.47
C PHE A 7 5.40 -8.22 -10.64
N ALA A 8 4.71 -9.37 -10.68
CA ALA A 8 4.80 -10.31 -11.80
C ALA A 8 4.31 -9.70 -13.12
N LEU A 9 3.24 -8.91 -13.08
CA LEU A 9 2.72 -8.21 -14.26
C LEU A 9 3.70 -7.13 -14.75
N ALA A 10 4.18 -6.27 -13.85
CA ALA A 10 5.13 -5.21 -14.20
C ALA A 10 6.46 -5.74 -14.75
N THR A 11 6.93 -6.89 -14.24
CA THR A 11 8.16 -7.54 -14.71
C THR A 11 8.00 -8.24 -16.06
N ARG A 12 6.79 -8.73 -16.39
CA ARG A 12 6.46 -9.27 -17.71
C ARG A 12 6.34 -8.17 -18.77
N GLU A 13 5.65 -7.08 -18.45
CA GLU A 13 5.39 -5.97 -19.39
C GLU A 13 6.66 -5.16 -19.69
N PHE A 14 7.54 -4.97 -18.68
CA PHE A 14 8.75 -4.14 -18.79
C PHE A 14 10.04 -4.90 -18.47
N ARG A 15 10.28 -6.02 -19.15
CA ARG A 15 11.40 -6.95 -18.89
C ARG A 15 12.80 -6.30 -18.87
N ASP A 16 13.01 -5.22 -19.64
CA ASP A 16 14.30 -4.50 -19.73
C ASP A 16 14.45 -3.34 -18.73
N ASN A 17 13.37 -2.88 -18.09
CA ASN A 17 13.43 -1.76 -17.15
C ASN A 17 12.42 -1.87 -16.01
N THR A 18 12.39 -3.05 -15.38
CA THR A 18 11.50 -3.38 -14.27
C THR A 18 11.64 -2.43 -13.09
N ALA A 19 12.85 -1.95 -12.80
CA ALA A 19 13.14 -1.00 -11.73
C ALA A 19 12.47 0.37 -11.95
N THR A 20 12.48 0.89 -13.18
CA THR A 20 11.85 2.20 -13.49
C THR A 20 10.32 2.09 -13.49
N ALA A 21 9.78 1.00 -14.03
CA ALA A 21 8.33 0.73 -13.97
C ALA A 21 7.85 0.61 -12.51
N TYR A 22 8.62 -0.09 -11.67
CA TYR A 22 8.35 -0.20 -10.25
C TYR A 22 8.45 1.16 -9.53
N GLY A 23 9.48 1.96 -9.81
CA GLY A 23 9.62 3.31 -9.25
C GLY A 23 8.46 4.22 -9.62
N PHE A 24 7.91 4.09 -10.84
CA PHE A 24 6.70 4.81 -11.24
C PHE A 24 5.49 4.32 -10.45
N LEU A 25 5.24 3.01 -10.37
CA LEU A 25 4.15 2.44 -9.58
C LEU A 25 4.20 2.87 -8.10
N GLU A 26 5.39 2.87 -7.51
CA GLU A 26 5.60 3.30 -6.13
C GLU A 26 5.34 4.80 -5.95
N THR A 27 5.68 5.62 -6.94
CA THR A 27 5.35 7.05 -6.96
C THR A 27 3.84 7.27 -6.97
N PHE A 28 3.08 6.57 -7.82
CA PHE A 28 1.61 6.65 -7.84
C PHE A 28 1.00 6.11 -6.54
N ALA A 29 1.56 5.03 -5.98
CA ALA A 29 1.11 4.50 -4.71
C ALA A 29 1.34 5.50 -3.55
N GLY A 30 2.50 6.16 -3.52
CA GLY A 30 2.82 7.22 -2.57
C GLY A 30 1.90 8.43 -2.72
N LEU A 31 1.66 8.87 -3.96
CA LEU A 31 0.69 9.93 -4.25
C LEU A 31 -0.71 9.55 -3.77
N GLY A 32 -1.14 8.31 -3.98
CA GLY A 32 -2.41 7.81 -3.46
C GLY A 32 -2.49 7.83 -1.94
N HIS A 33 -1.40 7.52 -1.23
CA HIS A 33 -1.34 7.59 0.23
C HIS A 33 -1.42 9.01 0.78
N VAL A 34 -0.90 10.01 0.05
CA VAL A 34 -1.00 11.41 0.45
C VAL A 34 -2.38 11.99 0.11
N LEU A 35 -2.83 11.75 -1.13
CA LEU A 35 -4.07 12.32 -1.64
C LEU A 35 -5.31 11.63 -1.05
N GLY A 36 -5.23 10.34 -0.71
CA GLY A 36 -6.35 9.57 -0.16
C GLY A 36 -6.94 10.18 1.11
N PRO A 37 -6.14 10.37 2.19
CA PRO A 37 -6.59 11.04 3.41
C PRO A 37 -6.95 12.51 3.20
N LEU A 38 -6.24 13.22 2.31
CA LEU A 38 -6.52 14.63 2.04
C LEU A 38 -7.90 14.83 1.40
N ILE A 39 -8.20 14.05 0.36
CA ILE A 39 -9.48 14.06 -0.35
C ILE A 39 -10.57 13.49 0.57
N GLY A 40 -10.32 12.35 1.23
CA GLY A 40 -11.26 11.72 2.16
C GLY A 40 -11.61 12.59 3.36
N GLY A 41 -10.63 13.31 3.93
CA GLY A 41 -10.83 14.26 5.01
C GLY A 41 -11.56 15.54 4.58
N GLY A 42 -11.32 16.01 3.35
CA GLY A 42 -12.10 17.10 2.74
C GLY A 42 -13.57 16.71 2.55
N LEU A 43 -13.81 15.52 1.99
CA LEU A 43 -15.16 14.95 1.84
C LEU A 43 -15.86 14.74 3.18
N TYR A 44 -15.11 14.34 4.22
CA TYR A 44 -15.63 14.20 5.58
C TYR A 44 -16.12 15.53 6.17
N GLN A 45 -15.41 16.64 5.93
CA GLN A 45 -15.83 17.97 6.40
C GLN A 45 -17.08 18.50 5.70
N LEU A 46 -17.28 18.17 4.42
CA LEU A 46 -18.38 18.68 3.61
C LEU A 46 -19.73 17.99 3.88
N GLY A 47 -19.75 16.71 4.28
CA GLY A 47 -21.02 16.07 4.65
C GLY A 47 -20.88 14.84 5.54
N GLY A 48 -19.89 14.90 6.46
CA GLY A 48 -19.74 13.99 7.57
C GLY A 48 -19.24 12.60 7.19
N PHE A 49 -19.45 11.63 8.10
CA PHE A 49 -18.91 10.28 8.01
C PHE A 49 -19.42 9.45 6.82
N ARG A 50 -20.47 9.90 6.12
CA ARG A 50 -21.15 9.12 5.06
C ARG A 50 -20.57 9.37 3.66
N LEU A 51 -20.10 10.57 3.35
CA LEU A 51 -19.61 10.90 2.00
C LEU A 51 -18.37 10.12 1.57
N PRO A 52 -17.33 9.94 2.41
CA PRO A 52 -16.14 9.20 1.99
C PRO A 52 -16.46 7.79 1.52
N PHE A 53 -17.41 7.12 2.18
CA PHE A 53 -17.89 5.77 1.80
C PHE A 53 -18.72 5.78 0.52
N PHE A 54 -19.58 6.79 0.34
CA PHE A 54 -20.38 6.94 -0.87
C PHE A 54 -19.53 7.25 -2.11
N VAL A 55 -18.36 7.85 -1.95
CA VAL A 55 -17.43 8.12 -3.06
C VAL A 55 -16.47 6.95 -3.27
N SER A 56 -15.92 6.34 -2.21
CA SER A 56 -14.96 5.24 -2.34
C SER A 56 -15.59 3.95 -2.88
N GLY A 57 -16.85 3.67 -2.55
CA GLY A 57 -17.58 2.49 -3.04
C GLY A 57 -17.69 2.43 -4.56
N PRO A 58 -18.35 3.41 -5.21
CA PRO A 58 -18.45 3.47 -6.67
C PRO A 58 -17.08 3.56 -7.35
N LEU A 59 -16.14 4.31 -6.78
CA LEU A 59 -14.79 4.45 -7.32
C LEU A 59 -14.06 3.10 -7.39
N THR A 60 -14.24 2.25 -6.37
CA THR A 60 -13.71 0.89 -6.35
C THR A 60 -14.36 0.01 -7.43
N ILE A 61 -15.68 0.11 -7.61
CA ILE A 61 -16.41 -0.64 -8.65
C ILE A 61 -15.95 -0.22 -10.05
N ILE A 62 -15.77 1.08 -10.29
CA ILE A 62 -15.26 1.59 -11.58
C ILE A 62 -13.86 1.05 -11.83
N THR A 63 -12.97 1.14 -10.83
CA THR A 63 -11.60 0.63 -10.94
C THR A 63 -11.58 -0.87 -11.22
N ALA A 64 -12.42 -1.66 -10.53
CA ALA A 64 -12.56 -3.08 -10.76
C ALA A 64 -13.10 -3.41 -12.17
N THR A 65 -14.04 -2.61 -12.66
CA THR A 65 -14.61 -2.77 -14.01
C THR A 65 -13.56 -2.47 -15.08
N VAL A 66 -12.82 -1.37 -14.95
CA VAL A 66 -11.73 -1.01 -15.85
C VAL A 66 -10.64 -2.09 -15.83
N ALA A 67 -10.27 -2.59 -14.65
CA ALA A 67 -9.33 -3.69 -14.50
C ALA A 67 -9.84 -4.94 -15.23
N PHE A 68 -11.12 -5.31 -15.07
CA PHE A 68 -11.71 -6.46 -15.74
C PHE A 68 -11.68 -6.36 -17.27
N PHE A 69 -11.89 -5.16 -17.84
CA PHE A 69 -11.81 -4.95 -19.29
C PHE A 69 -10.38 -4.84 -19.81
N THR A 70 -9.45 -4.31 -19.00
CA THR A 70 -8.08 -4.01 -19.43
C THR A 70 -7.16 -5.21 -19.26
N LEU A 71 -7.34 -6.02 -18.22
CA LEU A 71 -6.54 -7.23 -18.02
C LEU A 71 -6.89 -8.25 -19.11
N PRO A 72 -5.97 -8.57 -20.02
CA PRO A 72 -6.14 -9.72 -20.90
C PRO A 72 -6.28 -10.94 -19.98
N THR A 73 -7.31 -11.75 -20.17
CA THR A 73 -7.40 -13.06 -19.52
C THR A 73 -6.22 -13.88 -20.00
N GLU A 74 -5.13 -13.89 -19.24
CA GLU A 74 -4.00 -14.76 -19.49
C GLU A 74 -4.54 -16.19 -19.51
N LYS A 75 -4.46 -16.82 -20.68
CA LYS A 75 -4.83 -18.22 -20.87
C LYS A 75 -4.00 -19.05 -19.90
N GLU A 76 -4.71 -19.80 -19.07
CA GLU A 76 -4.33 -21.01 -18.37
C GLU A 76 -2.82 -21.32 -18.38
N GLU A 77 -2.23 -21.10 -17.20
CA GLU A 77 -0.86 -21.42 -16.81
C GLU A 77 -0.40 -22.71 -17.49
N GLN A 78 0.44 -22.56 -18.53
CA GLN A 78 1.20 -23.66 -19.08
C GLN A 78 1.96 -24.29 -17.91
N ASP A 79 1.74 -25.59 -17.68
CA ASP A 79 2.26 -26.37 -16.55
C ASP A 79 3.80 -26.41 -16.59
N ILE A 80 4.45 -25.31 -16.21
CA ILE A 80 5.90 -25.27 -16.02
C ILE A 80 6.13 -26.05 -14.73
N PRO A 81 6.83 -27.21 -14.75
CA PRO A 81 7.09 -27.97 -13.54
C PRO A 81 7.81 -27.06 -12.56
N ARG A 82 7.10 -26.68 -11.48
CA ARG A 82 7.62 -25.78 -10.45
C ARG A 82 8.78 -26.50 -9.79
N ASP A 83 10.01 -26.17 -10.18
CA ASP A 83 11.21 -26.71 -9.55
C ASP A 83 11.37 -26.09 -8.16
N TYR A 84 10.72 -26.73 -7.18
CA TYR A 84 10.79 -26.37 -5.77
C TYR A 84 12.24 -26.30 -5.26
N GLY A 85 13.19 -26.99 -5.91
CA GLY A 85 14.60 -26.93 -5.60
C GLY A 85 15.24 -25.55 -5.86
N GLN A 86 14.77 -24.81 -6.88
CA GLN A 86 15.23 -23.44 -7.13
C GLN A 86 14.69 -22.45 -6.09
N LEU A 87 13.44 -22.61 -5.64
CA LEU A 87 12.84 -21.78 -4.60
C LEU A 87 13.59 -21.92 -3.27
N ILE A 88 13.99 -23.14 -2.90
CA ILE A 88 14.77 -23.41 -1.69
C ILE A 88 16.20 -22.86 -1.80
N LYS A 89 16.79 -22.85 -3.01
CA LYS A 89 18.10 -22.22 -3.26
C LYS A 89 18.04 -20.70 -3.11
N ILE A 90 16.99 -20.05 -3.63
CA ILE A 90 16.75 -18.61 -3.47
C ILE A 90 16.54 -18.28 -1.99
N ALA A 91 15.74 -19.08 -1.28
CA ALA A 91 15.51 -18.90 0.15
C ALA A 91 16.78 -19.03 1.02
N LYS A 92 17.86 -19.61 0.50
CA LYS A 92 19.16 -19.70 1.20
C LYS A 92 20.09 -18.53 0.92
N ILE A 93 19.71 -17.58 0.05
CA ILE A 93 20.54 -16.41 -0.25
C ILE A 93 20.52 -15.47 0.97
N PRO A 94 21.66 -15.24 1.64
CA PRO A 94 21.72 -14.47 2.89
C PRO A 94 21.29 -13.00 2.72
N ALA A 95 21.44 -12.44 1.53
CA ALA A 95 20.98 -11.09 1.20
C ALA A 95 19.46 -10.93 1.36
N ILE A 96 18.66 -11.97 1.07
CA ILE A 96 17.20 -11.91 1.20
C ILE A 96 16.79 -11.87 2.69
N HIS A 97 17.53 -12.55 3.56
CA HIS A 97 17.27 -12.47 4.99
C HIS A 97 17.62 -11.10 5.58
N LEU A 98 18.66 -10.44 5.07
CA LEU A 98 19.01 -9.07 5.48
C LEU A 98 17.90 -8.08 5.09
N GLU A 99 17.37 -8.19 3.88
CA GLU A 99 16.23 -7.39 3.42
C GLU A 99 14.98 -7.64 4.27
N GLN A 100 14.69 -8.91 4.61
CA GLN A 100 13.57 -9.24 5.50
C GLN A 100 13.73 -8.57 6.88
N VAL A 101 14.91 -8.65 7.49
CA VAL A 101 15.17 -8.01 8.79
C VAL A 101 14.99 -6.49 8.72
N ALA A 102 15.44 -5.84 7.64
CA ALA A 102 15.27 -4.40 7.44
C ALA A 102 13.78 -4.00 7.33
N VAL A 103 12.98 -4.77 6.58
CA VAL A 103 11.53 -4.56 6.45
C VAL A 103 10.83 -4.72 7.81
N TRP A 104 11.22 -5.72 8.59
CA TRP A 104 10.68 -5.94 9.93
C TRP A 104 10.94 -4.77 10.87
N VAL A 105 12.16 -4.21 10.87
CA VAL A 105 12.50 -3.04 11.69
C VAL A 105 11.67 -1.82 11.30
N GLY A 106 11.46 -1.58 10.00
CA GLY A 106 10.63 -0.48 9.50
C GLY A 106 9.17 -0.59 9.93
N TYR A 107 8.59 -1.79 9.84
CA TYR A 107 7.20 -2.04 10.25
C TYR A 107 7.00 -1.87 11.76
N VAL A 108 7.96 -2.31 12.58
CA VAL A 108 7.89 -2.09 14.04
C VAL A 108 7.86 -0.59 14.34
N GLY A 109 8.70 0.21 13.67
CA GLY A 109 8.69 1.68 13.81
C GLY A 109 7.34 2.30 13.44
N TRP A 110 6.78 1.96 12.28
CA TRP A 110 5.48 2.46 11.83
C TRP A 110 4.33 2.04 12.79
N SER A 111 4.39 0.82 13.31
CA SER A 111 3.41 0.27 14.25
C SER A 111 3.48 0.91 15.64
N ALA A 112 4.67 1.33 16.08
CA ALA A 112 4.86 2.03 17.36
C ALA A 112 4.42 3.50 17.27
N LEU A 113 4.63 4.14 16.11
CA LEU A 113 4.24 5.54 15.90
C LEU A 113 2.72 5.71 15.87
N SER A 114 1.98 4.76 15.27
CA SER A 114 0.53 4.87 15.07
C SER A 114 -0.29 4.99 16.38
N PRO A 115 -0.07 4.20 17.44
CA PRO A 115 -0.77 4.34 18.72
C PRO A 115 -0.12 5.34 19.68
N THR A 116 1.20 5.53 19.64
CA THR A 116 1.92 6.38 20.62
C THR A 116 1.75 7.87 20.34
N LEU A 117 1.63 8.26 19.07
CA LEU A 117 1.45 9.67 18.68
C LEU A 117 0.07 10.22 19.08
N GLY A 118 -0.97 9.36 19.06
CA GLY A 118 -2.33 9.71 19.47
C GLY A 118 -2.42 10.12 20.95
N GLY A 119 -1.73 9.40 21.84
CA GLY A 119 -1.71 9.71 23.28
C GLY A 119 -0.97 11.01 23.62
N HIS A 120 0.16 11.29 22.96
CA HIS A 120 0.91 12.54 23.17
C HIS A 120 0.17 13.77 22.64
N LEU A 121 -0.53 13.67 21.50
CA LEU A 121 -1.32 14.78 20.95
C LEU A 121 -2.56 15.11 21.79
N GLN A 122 -3.14 14.13 22.49
CA GLN A 122 -4.25 14.39 23.41
C GLN A 122 -3.78 15.12 24.68
N ASN A 123 -2.67 14.71 25.29
CA ASN A 123 -2.14 15.35 26.51
C ASN A 123 -1.82 16.84 26.33
N VAL A 124 -1.23 17.24 25.20
CA VAL A 124 -0.92 18.66 24.93
C VAL A 124 -2.20 19.50 24.76
N ARG A 125 -3.24 18.94 24.14
CA ARG A 125 -4.53 19.63 23.92
C ARG A 125 -5.31 19.85 25.23
N TYR A 126 -5.16 18.98 26.22
CA TYR A 126 -5.73 19.18 27.56
C TYR A 126 -5.07 20.34 28.33
N LEU A 127 -3.73 20.45 28.25
CA LEU A 127 -2.97 21.50 28.94
C LEU A 127 -3.26 22.91 28.38
N THR A 128 -3.45 23.04 27.07
CA THR A 128 -3.80 24.34 26.46
C THR A 128 -5.21 24.78 26.80
N ARG A 129 -6.17 23.85 26.94
CA ARG A 129 -7.56 24.20 27.34
C ARG A 129 -7.66 24.63 28.80
N SER A 130 -6.87 24.07 29.71
CA SER A 130 -6.89 24.49 31.12
C SER A 130 -6.21 25.85 31.36
N ALA A 131 -5.29 26.26 30.49
CA ALA A 131 -4.62 27.56 30.57
C ALA A 131 -5.44 28.73 30.01
N LEU A 132 -6.45 28.46 29.18
CA LEU A 132 -7.35 29.46 28.56
C LEU A 132 -8.66 29.67 29.33
N SER A 133 -8.89 28.93 30.43
CA SER A 133 -10.09 29.04 31.28
C SER A 133 -9.86 29.84 32.56
N PHE A 134 -8.79 30.65 32.60
CA PHE A 134 -8.53 31.70 33.60
C PHE A 134 -8.43 33.04 32.86
#